data_AF-A0A5J2VH54-F1
#
_entry.id   AF-A0A5J2VH54-F1
#
_cell.length_a   1.000
_cell.length_b   1.000
_cell.length_c   1.000
_cell.angle_alpha   90.00
_cell.angle_beta   90.00
_cell.angle_gamma   90.00
#
_symmetry.space_group_name_H-M   'P 1'
#
loop_
_entity.id
_entity.type
_entity.pdbx_description
1 polymer ?
#
loop_
_entity_poly.entity_id
_entity_poly.type
_entity_poly.pdbx_seq_one_letter_code
_entity_poly.pdbx_strand_id
1 'polypeptide(L)' 'DGIENLIRCAFRENTDYDVRRTWPYSRFSFSQLGREIHKNFPVTESLNFSLDDIASELNVPRLKSLVVSIENE' A
#
# COMPACT_ATOMS: atom_id res chain seq x y z
N ASP A 1 -10.47 -8.02 -1.83
CA ASP A 1 -9.37 -9.00 -1.87
C ASP A 1 -8.14 -8.52 -2.64
N GLY A 2 -8.23 -8.24 -3.96
CA GLY A 2 -7.04 -7.88 -4.76
C GLY A 2 -6.25 -6.66 -4.27
N ILE A 3 -6.93 -5.54 -4.03
CA ILE A 3 -6.28 -4.31 -3.52
C ILE A 3 -5.64 -4.56 -2.15
N GLU A 4 -6.32 -5.28 -1.26
CA GLU A 4 -5.76 -5.65 0.04
C GLU A 4 -4.48 -6.47 -0.11
N ASN A 5 -4.47 -7.49 -0.97
CA ASN A 5 -3.29 -8.31 -1.20
C ASN A 5 -2.14 -7.52 -1.80
N LEU A 6 -2.41 -6.54 -2.67
CA LEU A 6 -1.39 -5.64 -3.19
C LEU A 6 -0.77 -4.78 -2.07
N ILE A 7 -1.60 -4.19 -1.20
CA ILE A 7 -1.13 -3.43 -0.04
C ILE A 7 -0.30 -4.34 0.87
N ARG A 8 -0.79 -5.54 1.19
CA ARG A 8 -0.06 -6.55 1.98
C ARG A 8 1.27 -6.94 1.34
N CYS A 9 1.36 -7.01 0.01
CA CYS A 9 2.60 -7.24 -0.70
C CYS A 9 3.60 -6.08 -0.51
N ALA A 10 3.13 -4.82 -0.57
CA ALA A 10 3.95 -3.65 -0.31
C ALA A 10 4.55 -3.67 1.12
N PHE A 11 3.81 -4.20 2.10
CA PHE A 11 4.28 -4.42 3.48
C PHE A 11 4.91 -5.80 3.73
N ARG A 12 5.17 -6.54 2.65
CA ARG A 12 5.86 -7.84 2.60
C ARG A 12 5.23 -8.92 3.49
N GLU A 13 3.90 -8.99 3.48
CA GLU A 13 3.13 -10.12 4.04
C GLU A 13 2.92 -11.25 3.03
N ASN A 14 2.98 -10.94 1.73
CA ASN A 14 2.93 -11.92 0.64
C ASN A 14 3.85 -11.48 -0.52
N THR A 15 3.80 -12.19 -1.64
CA THR A 15 4.57 -11.91 -2.85
C THR A 15 3.73 -11.95 -4.12
N ASP A 16 2.43 -11.73 -4.01
CA ASP A 16 1.47 -11.95 -5.11
C ASP A 16 1.54 -10.85 -6.19
N TYR A 17 2.16 -9.71 -5.85
CA TYR A 17 2.30 -8.56 -6.74
C TYR A 17 3.77 -8.09 -6.81
N ASP A 18 4.16 -7.61 -8.00
CA ASP A 18 5.42 -6.89 -8.16
C ASP A 18 5.19 -5.38 -7.96
N VAL A 19 5.25 -4.96 -6.70
CA VAL A 19 5.03 -3.57 -6.28
C VAL A 19 6.14 -3.09 -5.37
N ARG A 20 6.29 -1.76 -5.26
CA ARG A 20 7.27 -1.16 -4.35
C ARG A 20 6.98 -1.61 -2.91
N ARG A 21 8.02 -2.12 -2.25
CA ARG A 21 7.94 -2.62 -0.87
C ARG A 21 8.51 -1.64 0.14
N THR A 22 8.13 -1.80 1.39
CA THR A 22 8.76 -1.12 2.52
C THR A 22 10.20 -1.62 2.70
N TRP A 23 11.08 -0.68 3.07
CA TRP A 23 12.51 -0.88 3.24
C TRP A 23 13.03 -0.03 4.41
N PRO A 24 14.07 -0.49 5.12
CA PRO A 24 14.70 0.32 6.14
C PRO A 24 15.42 1.51 5.49
N TYR A 25 15.60 2.60 6.24
CA TYR A 25 16.26 3.83 5.79
C TYR A 25 15.66 4.45 4.52
N SER A 26 14.39 4.14 4.23
CA SER A 26 13.67 4.64 3.06
C SER A 26 12.32 5.22 3.47
N ARG A 27 11.92 6.25 2.73
CA ARG A 27 10.54 6.72 2.74
C ARG A 27 9.67 5.78 1.90
N PHE A 28 8.56 5.33 2.46
CA PHE A 28 7.51 4.63 1.75
C PHE A 28 6.39 5.63 1.45
N SER A 29 6.10 5.84 0.16
CA SER A 29 5.15 6.87 -0.27
C SER A 29 3.79 6.28 -0.60
N PHE A 30 2.75 6.80 0.04
CA PHE A 30 1.36 6.40 -0.19
C PHE A 30 0.83 6.93 -1.52
N SER A 31 1.33 8.08 -2.02
CA SER A 31 1.01 8.51 -3.39
C SER A 31 1.54 7.53 -4.44
N GLN A 32 2.73 6.95 -4.21
CA GLN A 32 3.26 5.89 -5.08
C GLN A 32 2.48 4.59 -4.94
N LEU A 33 2.08 4.21 -3.72
CA LEU A 33 1.20 3.06 -3.50
C LEU A 33 -0.14 3.22 -4.24
N GLY A 34 -0.76 4.40 -4.16
CA GLY A 34 -1.98 4.72 -4.90
C GLY A 34 -1.79 4.57 -6.42
N ARG A 35 -0.65 5.05 -6.95
CA ARG A 35 -0.30 4.86 -8.37
C ARG A 35 -0.19 3.38 -8.76
N GLU A 36 0.45 2.55 -7.93
CA GLU A 36 0.53 1.11 -8.17
C GLU A 36 -0.85 0.44 -8.10
N ILE A 37 -1.72 0.89 -7.19
CA ILE A 37 -3.11 0.41 -7.11
C ILE A 37 -3.87 0.75 -8.39
N HIS A 38 -3.89 2.01 -8.83
CA HIS A 38 -4.58 2.40 -10.08
C HIS A 38 -4.03 1.65 -11.30
N LYS A 39 -2.72 1.38 -11.34
CA LYS A 39 -2.10 0.61 -12.43
C LYS A 39 -2.57 -0.84 -12.46
N ASN A 40 -2.70 -1.49 -11.31
CA ASN A 40 -3.11 -2.90 -11.22
C ASN A 40 -4.65 -3.07 -11.22
N PHE A 41 -5.39 -2.05 -10.77
CA PHE A 41 -6.84 -2.03 -10.62
C PHE A 41 -7.40 -0.77 -11.31
N PRO A 42 -7.47 -0.74 -12.65
CA PRO A 42 -7.86 0.46 -13.40
C PRO A 42 -9.32 0.88 -13.19
N VAL A 43 -10.16 0.02 -12.59
CA VAL A 43 -11.54 0.37 -12.19
C VAL A 43 -11.59 1.26 -10.95
N THR A 44 -10.51 1.37 -10.19
CA THR A 44 -10.43 2.24 -9.03
C THR A 44 -10.28 3.68 -9.50
N GLU A 45 -11.28 4.53 -9.25
CA GLU A 45 -11.28 5.94 -9.67
C GLU A 45 -10.58 6.85 -8.67
N SER A 46 -10.82 6.64 -7.37
CA SER A 46 -10.26 7.45 -6.29
C SER A 46 -9.82 6.57 -5.11
N LEU A 47 -8.87 7.08 -4.34
CA LEU A 47 -8.31 6.44 -3.16
C LEU A 47 -8.10 7.47 -2.06
N ASN A 48 -8.51 7.14 -0.85
CA ASN A 48 -8.15 7.87 0.36
C ASN A 48 -7.33 6.95 1.28
N PHE A 49 -6.26 7.50 1.85
CA PHE A 49 -5.45 6.81 2.84
C PHE A 49 -5.53 7.55 4.17
N SER A 50 -5.69 6.79 5.26
CA SER A 50 -5.71 7.33 6.62
C SER A 50 -4.32 7.65 7.18
N LEU A 51 -3.26 7.24 6.48
CA LEU A 51 -1.87 7.45 6.86
C LEU A 51 -1.13 8.27 5.79
N ASP A 52 -0.19 9.07 6.27
CA ASP A 52 0.80 9.73 5.43
C ASP A 52 1.99 8.81 5.11
N ASP A 53 2.92 9.33 4.31
CA ASP A 53 4.18 8.66 3.98
C ASP A 53 4.97 8.25 5.23
N ILE A 54 5.52 7.03 5.20
CA ILE A 54 6.29 6.46 6.32
C ILE A 54 7.78 6.73 6.08
N ALA A 55 8.44 7.44 6.99
CA ALA A 55 9.89 7.52 7.06
C ALA A 55 10.43 6.39 7.94
N SER A 56 11.14 5.43 7.32
CA SER A 56 11.67 4.26 8.05
C SER A 56 13.09 4.52 8.53
N GLU A 57 13.38 4.22 9.79
CA GLU A 57 14.75 4.11 10.32
C GLU A 57 15.29 2.69 10.04
N LEU A 58 15.91 2.03 11.02
CA LEU A 58 16.44 0.66 10.86
C LEU A 58 15.35 -0.40 10.69
N ASN A 59 14.15 -0.16 11.24
CA ASN A 59 13.06 -1.13 11.20
C ASN A 59 12.34 -1.11 9.85
N VAL A 60 11.92 -2.29 9.37
CA VAL A 60 11.09 -2.43 8.18
C VAL A 60 9.62 -2.33 8.58
N PRO A 61 8.86 -1.33 8.09
CA PRO A 61 7.44 -1.19 8.42
C PRO A 61 6.62 -2.43 8.03
N ARG A 62 5.75 -2.84 8.94
CA ARG A 62 4.80 -3.96 8.80
C ARG A 62 3.38 -3.49 9.09
N LEU A 63 2.39 -4.16 8.51
CA LEU A 63 1.00 -3.89 8.84
C LEU A 63 0.69 -4.52 10.20
N LYS A 64 0.07 -3.71 11.08
CA LYS A 64 -0.57 -4.22 12.29
C LYS A 64 -2.03 -4.60 12.02
N SER A 65 -2.70 -3.79 11.20
CA SER A 65 -4.07 -3.99 10.74
C SER A 65 -4.25 -3.32 9.38
N LEU A 66 -5.12 -3.89 8.55
CA LEU A 66 -5.53 -3.31 7.28
C LEU A 66 -7.05 -3.42 7.19
N VAL A 67 -7.71 -2.31 6.90
CA VAL A 67 -9.14 -2.25 6.58
C VAL A 67 -9.25 -1.55 5.24
N VAL A 68 -9.94 -2.17 4.29
CA VAL A 68 -10.28 -1.57 3.01
C VAL A 68 -11.80 -1.56 2.90
N SER A 69 -12.35 -0.36 2.73
CA SER A 69 -13.78 -0.13 2.55
C SER A 69 -14.01 0.54 1.20
N ILE A 70 -15.15 0.21 0.60
CA ILE A 70 -15.66 0.93 -0.57
C ILE A 70 -16.56 2.02 -0.02
N GLU A 71 -16.22 3.27 -0.32
CA GLU A 71 -17.12 4.40 -0.09
C GLU A 71 -17.90 4.63 -1.38
N ASN A 72 -19.22 4.48 -1.29
CA ASN A 72 -20.13 4.93 -2.33
C ASN A 72 -20.62 6.32 -1.90
N GLU A 73 -20.46 7.32 -2.75
CA GLU A 73 -21.17 8.60 -2.59
C GLU A 73 -22.68 8.43 -2.77
#